data_AF-A0A522GUG9-F1
#
_entry.id   AF-A0A522GUG9-F1
#
_cell.length_a   1.000
_cell.length_b   1.000
_cell.length_c   1.000
_cell.angle_alpha   90.00
_cell.angle_beta   90.00
_cell.angle_gamma   90.00
#
_symmetry.space_group_name_H-M   'P 1'
#
loop_
_entity.id
_entity.type
_entity.pdbx_description
1 polymer ?
#
loop_
_entity_poly.entity_id
_entity_poly.type
_entity_poly.pdbx_seq_one_letter_code
_entity_poly.pdbx_strand_id
1 'polypeptide(L)'
;MTPDANKQRYRKLYREEFDLAARTLVGRNGALDWSTSDYIAFVWTEPTVCLVFYPHKTSAGNYHIRVRDQSSYDKVLALKLMTLLDKAAGYNRTFTSKGMA
;
A
#
# COMPACT_ATOMS: atom_id res chain seq x y z
N MET A 1 -18.57 14.47 6.92
CA MET A 1 -18.33 13.41 5.93
C MET A 1 -17.24 12.52 6.48
N THR A 2 -17.60 11.40 7.12
CA THR A 2 -16.66 10.40 7.60
C THR A 2 -15.98 9.73 6.39
N PRO A 3 -14.68 9.39 6.43
CA PRO A 3 -13.95 8.89 5.25
C PRO A 3 -14.37 7.49 4.76
N ASP A 4 -15.42 6.88 5.31
CA ASP A 4 -15.33 5.48 5.75
C ASP A 4 -15.87 4.40 4.81
N ALA A 5 -16.22 4.69 3.56
CA ALA A 5 -16.52 3.62 2.59
C ALA A 5 -16.48 4.16 1.17
N ASN A 6 -15.36 4.01 0.46
CA ASN A 6 -15.28 4.41 -0.95
C ASN A 6 -14.56 3.40 -1.84
N LYS A 7 -14.90 2.11 -1.66
CA LYS A 7 -14.41 0.97 -2.46
C LYS A 7 -14.41 1.24 -3.97
N GLN A 8 -15.50 1.82 -4.49
CA GLN A 8 -15.65 2.10 -5.92
C GLN A 8 -14.77 3.25 -6.43
N ARG A 9 -14.30 4.13 -5.53
CA ARG A 9 -13.50 5.30 -5.91
C ARG A 9 -12.00 5.05 -5.81
N TYR A 10 -11.54 4.11 -4.98
CA TYR A 10 -10.10 3.84 -4.82
C TYR A 10 -9.41 3.46 -6.12
N ARG A 11 -10.05 2.64 -6.97
CA ARG A 11 -9.50 2.29 -8.28
C ARG A 11 -9.27 3.49 -9.20
N LYS A 12 -10.07 4.54 -9.06
CA LYS A 12 -9.91 5.79 -9.81
C LYS A 12 -8.91 6.72 -9.13
N LEU A 13 -9.00 6.85 -7.80
CA LEU A 13 -8.21 7.79 -7.01
C LEU A 13 -6.74 7.39 -6.88
N TYR A 14 -6.48 6.08 -6.78
CA TYR A 14 -5.15 5.56 -6.45
C TYR A 14 -4.55 4.69 -7.57
N ARG A 15 -4.98 4.94 -8.81
CA ARG A 15 -4.52 4.18 -9.98
C ARG A 15 -3.01 4.36 -10.20
N GLU A 16 -2.50 5.57 -10.03
CA GLU A 16 -1.09 5.87 -10.25
C GLU A 16 -0.21 5.13 -9.23
N GLU A 17 -0.65 5.08 -7.97
CA GLU A 17 0.01 4.34 -6.90
C GLU A 17 -0.06 2.82 -7.12
N PHE A 18 -1.19 2.33 -7.61
CA PHE A 18 -1.32 0.92 -7.99
C PHE A 18 -0.35 0.55 -9.12
N ASP A 19 -0.32 1.36 -10.19
CA ASP A 19 0.56 1.12 -11.33
C ASP A 19 2.04 1.26 -10.95
N LEU A 20 2.37 2.19 -10.04
CA LEU A 20 3.71 2.32 -9.47
C LEU A 20 4.09 1.06 -8.69
N ALA A 21 3.25 0.61 -7.76
CA ALA A 21 3.50 -0.60 -6.98
C ALA A 21 3.66 -1.84 -7.88
N ALA A 22 2.81 -1.97 -8.91
CA ALA A 22 2.90 -3.06 -9.88
C ALA A 22 4.24 -3.06 -10.65
N ARG A 23 4.71 -1.88 -11.09
CA ARG A 23 6.02 -1.74 -11.74
C ARG A 23 7.18 -2.01 -10.78
N THR A 24 7.09 -1.53 -9.54
CA THR A 24 8.14 -1.71 -8.53
C THR A 24 8.30 -3.18 -8.12
N LEU A 25 7.20 -3.94 -8.11
CA LEU A 25 7.18 -5.35 -7.70
C LEU A 25 7.22 -6.33 -8.89
N VAL A 26 7.48 -5.83 -10.10
CA VAL A 26 7.55 -6.66 -11.32
C VAL A 26 8.59 -7.77 -11.18
N GLY A 27 8.28 -8.96 -11.68
CA GLY A 27 9.17 -10.13 -11.63
C GLY A 27 9.19 -10.87 -10.29
N ARG A 28 8.40 -10.43 -9.30
CA ARG A 28 8.20 -11.16 -8.05
C ARG A 28 7.10 -12.21 -8.18
N ASN A 29 7.16 -13.23 -7.33
CA ASN A 29 6.14 -14.27 -7.24
C ASN A 29 4.95 -13.81 -6.37
N GLY A 30 4.28 -12.75 -6.80
CA GLY A 30 3.11 -12.22 -6.09
C GLY A 30 2.13 -11.51 -7.01
N ALA A 31 1.01 -11.10 -6.45
CA ALA A 31 -0.08 -10.43 -7.13
C ALA A 31 -0.45 -9.13 -6.43
N LEU A 32 -0.80 -8.11 -7.22
CA LEU A 32 -1.35 -6.84 -6.74
C LEU A 32 -2.82 -6.78 -7.13
N ASP A 33 -3.69 -6.72 -6.13
CA ASP A 33 -5.14 -6.75 -6.32
C ASP A 33 -5.84 -5.59 -5.64
N TRP A 34 -6.87 -5.04 -6.29
CA TRP A 34 -7.76 -4.07 -5.65
C TRP A 34 -8.52 -4.73 -4.50
N SER A 35 -8.55 -4.07 -3.34
CA SER A 35 -9.22 -4.63 -2.17
C SER A 35 -10.72 -4.37 -2.22
N THR A 36 -11.49 -5.29 -1.64
CA THR A 36 -12.94 -5.14 -1.39
C THR A 36 -13.23 -4.61 0.01
N SER A 37 -12.21 -4.31 0.82
CA SER A 37 -12.35 -3.75 2.16
C SER A 37 -12.56 -2.23 2.11
N ASP A 38 -13.31 -1.68 3.07
CA ASP A 38 -13.63 -0.24 3.14
C ASP A 38 -12.40 0.64 3.38
N TYR A 39 -11.38 0.08 4.04
CA TYR A 39 -10.21 0.82 4.51
C TYR A 39 -8.92 0.43 3.80
N ILE A 40 -8.99 -0.48 2.83
CA ILE A 40 -7.83 -0.91 2.05
C ILE A 40 -8.12 -0.57 0.59
N ALA A 41 -7.17 0.10 -0.06
CA ALA A 41 -7.25 0.41 -1.48
C ALA A 41 -6.87 -0.81 -2.32
N PHE A 42 -5.71 -1.41 -2.03
CA PHE A 42 -5.20 -2.58 -2.73
C PHE A 42 -4.25 -3.39 -1.83
N VAL A 43 -3.93 -4.61 -2.26
CA VAL A 43 -3.16 -5.60 -1.50
C VAL A 43 -2.10 -6.21 -2.41
N TRP A 44 -0.89 -6.38 -1.90
CA TRP A 44 0.12 -7.25 -2.50
C TRP A 44 0.17 -8.57 -1.72
N THR A 45 0.16 -9.70 -2.42
CA THR A 45 0.31 -11.02 -1.81
C THR A 45 1.32 -11.86 -2.57
N GLU A 46 2.33 -12.35 -1.86
CA GLU A 46 3.29 -13.38 -2.29
C GLU A 46 3.34 -14.48 -1.21
N PRO A 47 3.87 -15.69 -1.48
CA PRO A 47 3.69 -16.86 -0.60
C PRO A 47 3.97 -16.64 0.90
N THR A 48 4.92 -15.78 1.25
CA THR A 48 5.31 -15.51 2.65
C THR A 48 5.03 -14.07 3.10
N VAL A 49 4.54 -13.21 2.21
CA VAL A 49 4.35 -11.78 2.49
C VAL A 49 2.99 -11.28 2.01
N CYS A 50 2.32 -10.52 2.86
CA CYS A 50 1.09 -9.80 2.55
C CYS A 50 1.25 -8.34 2.98
N LEU A 51 1.07 -7.41 2.04
CA LEU A 51 1.13 -5.97 2.29
C LEU A 51 -0.20 -5.33 1.91
N VAL A 52 -0.70 -4.42 2.74
CA VAL A 52 -1.92 -3.67 2.45
C VAL A 52 -1.64 -2.20 2.25
N PHE A 53 -2.32 -1.64 1.26
CA PHE A 53 -2.21 -0.25 0.84
C PHE A 53 -3.49 0.46 1.25
N TYR A 54 -3.39 1.49 2.07
CA TYR A 54 -4.56 2.14 2.67
C TYR A 54 -4.48 3.66 2.68
N PRO A 55 -5.61 4.36 2.46
CA PRO A 55 -5.65 5.81 2.58
C PRO A 55 -5.34 6.26 4.01
N HIS A 56 -4.53 7.29 4.13
CA HIS A 56 -4.20 7.93 5.40
C HIS A 56 -4.31 9.45 5.25
N LYS A 57 -5.13 10.05 6.12
CA LYS A 57 -5.28 11.50 6.19
C LYS A 57 -4.13 12.12 6.98
N THR A 58 -3.40 13.02 6.35
CA THR A 58 -2.35 13.82 6.99
C THR A 58 -2.96 14.91 7.87
N SER A 59 -2.16 15.47 8.79
CA SER A 59 -2.59 16.58 9.66
C SER A 59 -3.02 17.83 8.86
N ALA A 60 -2.50 18.01 7.64
CA ALA A 60 -2.87 19.09 6.73
C ALA A 60 -4.19 18.82 5.97
N GLY A 61 -4.83 17.67 6.18
CA GLY A 61 -6.09 17.31 5.52
C GLY A 61 -5.96 16.54 4.21
N ASN A 62 -4.74 16.42 3.66
CA ASN A 62 -4.47 15.68 2.43
C ASN A 62 -4.47 14.16 2.67
N TYR A 63 -4.86 13.36 1.66
CA TYR A 63 -4.88 11.90 1.73
C TYR A 63 -3.74 11.28 0.93
N HIS A 64 -2.96 10.40 1.56
CA HIS A 64 -1.86 9.65 0.94
C HIS A 64 -2.07 8.13 1.11
N ILE A 65 -1.44 7.29 0.29
CA ILE A 65 -1.56 5.82 0.40
C ILE A 65 -0.40 5.22 1.18
N ARG A 66 -0.64 4.78 2.41
CA ARG A 66 0.36 4.06 3.20
C ARG A 66 0.41 2.58 2.85
N VAL A 67 1.57 1.98 3.04
CA VAL A 67 1.77 0.53 3.00
C VAL A 67 2.08 0.04 4.41
N ARG A 68 1.55 -1.13 4.76
CA ARG A 68 1.92 -1.85 5.98
C ARG A 68 1.95 -3.34 5.72
N ASP A 69 2.74 -4.04 6.52
CA ASP A 69 2.67 -5.49 6.65
C ASP A 69 1.31 -5.92 7.22
N GLN A 70 0.72 -6.96 6.66
CA GLN A 70 -0.46 -7.65 7.16
C GLN A 70 -0.13 -9.12 7.37
N SER A 71 0.39 -9.45 8.55
CA SER A 71 0.59 -10.84 8.97
C SER A 71 1.53 -11.66 8.07
N SER A 72 2.52 -11.04 7.43
CA SER A 72 3.54 -11.79 6.68
C SER A 72 4.27 -12.78 7.59
N TYR A 73 4.55 -13.97 7.05
CA TYR A 73 5.41 -14.96 7.69
C TYR A 73 6.87 -14.50 7.68
N ASP A 74 7.35 -14.04 6.52
CA ASP A 74 8.70 -13.48 6.37
C ASP A 74 8.70 -11.96 6.61
N LYS A 75 8.94 -11.57 7.86
CA LYS A 75 8.99 -10.14 8.26
C LYS A 75 10.14 -9.38 7.62
N VAL A 76 11.26 -10.05 7.35
CA VAL A 76 12.45 -9.42 6.77
C VAL A 76 12.18 -9.06 5.31
N LEU A 77 11.57 -9.99 4.57
CA LEU A 77 11.17 -9.73 3.20
C LEU A 77 10.10 -8.66 3.11
N ALA A 78 9.07 -8.71 3.98
CA ALA A 78 8.04 -7.68 4.05
C ALA A 78 8.66 -6.27 4.25
N LEU A 79 9.61 -6.13 5.17
CA LEU A 79 10.31 -4.86 5.40
C LEU A 79 11.12 -4.41 4.18
N LYS A 80 11.83 -5.33 3.51
CA LYS A 80 12.57 -5.02 2.27
C LYS A 80 11.65 -4.49 1.18
N LEU A 81 10.47 -5.10 1.00
CA LEU A 81 9.50 -4.68 0.00
C LEU A 81 8.86 -3.34 0.34
N MET A 82 8.48 -3.11 1.60
CA MET A 82 8.00 -1.80 2.04
C MET A 82 9.05 -0.71 1.81
N THR A 83 10.33 -1.00 2.08
CA THR A 83 11.43 -0.05 1.85
C THR A 83 11.64 0.22 0.36
N LEU A 84 11.51 -0.79 -0.49
CA LEU A 84 11.60 -0.64 -1.95
C LEU A 84 10.46 0.23 -2.49
N LEU A 85 9.22 -0.01 -2.04
CA LEU A 85 8.04 0.77 -2.39
C LEU A 85 8.16 2.23 -1.93
N ASP A 86 8.64 2.45 -0.71
CA ASP A 86 8.89 3.78 -0.16
C ASP A 86 9.91 4.57 -1.00
N LYS A 87 11.03 3.94 -1.35
CA LYS A 87 12.04 4.53 -2.24
C LYS A 87 11.48 4.83 -3.63
N ALA A 88 10.65 3.95 -4.18
CA ALA A 88 10.05 4.12 -5.51
C ALA A 88 9.03 5.27 -5.57
N ALA A 89 8.32 5.54 -4.48
CA ALA A 89 7.42 6.69 -4.39
C ALA A 89 8.16 8.04 -4.32
N GLY A 90 9.42 8.04 -3.89
CA GLY A 90 10.24 9.26 -3.82
C GLY A 90 9.69 10.30 -2.83
N TYR A 91 9.84 11.60 -3.15
CA TYR A 91 9.33 12.70 -2.31
C TYR A 91 7.81 12.90 -2.41
N ASN A 92 7.13 12.20 -3.33
CA ASN A 92 5.68 12.15 -3.35
C ASN A 92 5.25 11.18 -2.23
N ARG A 93 4.98 11.77 -1.06
CA ARG A 93 4.76 11.19 0.27
C ARG A 93 3.65 10.14 0.37
N THR A 94 3.65 9.14 -0.47
CA THR A 94 2.59 8.15 -0.54
C THR A 94 2.78 7.14 0.59
N PHE A 95 3.91 6.43 0.62
CA PHE A 95 4.21 5.46 1.66
C PHE A 95 4.84 6.13 2.89
N THR A 96 4.36 5.80 4.10
CA THR A 96 5.03 6.18 5.34
C THR A 96 4.89 5.02 6.32
N SER A 97 6.02 4.42 6.72
CA SER A 97 6.06 3.36 7.72
C SER A 97 5.76 3.93 9.11
N LYS A 98 4.75 3.38 9.79
CA LYS A 98 4.64 3.47 11.26
C LYS A 98 4.59 2.05 11.82
N GLY A 99 5.51 1.73 12.72
CA GLY A 99 5.58 0.44 13.40
C GLY A 99 6.98 -0.16 13.42
N MET A 100 7.98 0.58 13.89
CA MET A 100 9.06 -0.02 14.66
C MET A 100 8.89 0.49 16.10
N ALA A 101 8.18 -0.31 16.88
CA ALA A 101 8.36 -0.43 18.32
C ALA A 101 8.44 -1.93 18.60
#